data_AF-A0A076FMZ7-F1
#
_entry.id   AF-A0A076FMZ7-F1
#
_cell.length_a   1.000
_cell.length_b   1.000
_cell.length_c   1.000
_cell.angle_alpha   90.00
_cell.angle_beta   90.00
_cell.angle_gamma   90.00
#
_symmetry.space_group_name_H-M   'P 1'
#
loop_
_entity.id
_entity.type
_entity.pdbx_description
1 polymer ?
#
loop_
_entity_poly.entity_id
_entity_poly.type
_entity_poly.pdbx_seq_one_letter_code
_entity_poly.pdbx_strand_id
1 'polypeptide(L)'
;EVTKLINELGWRDYWQRLYVKLGNKIWQDQEEYKTGYNQSEYAPELPEDIKQATTGRVCIDSFSQELRETGYLHNHARMWMAAYIIHWRRIQWQAGAKWFLEHLLDGDPASNNMSWQWVASTFSHKPYYFNRENLERYTEGVYCRQCPLYGHCDFEGSYEELEARLFPKGEFSKKPNSQSWQKGKKRR
;
A
#
# COMPACT_ATOMS: atom_id res chain seq x y z
N GLU A 1 18.04 17.91 1.60
CA GLU A 1 17.80 17.05 0.41
C GLU A 1 18.62 15.76 0.45
N VAL A 2 19.93 15.82 0.72
CA VAL A 2 20.82 14.64 0.82
C VAL A 2 20.36 13.60 1.87
N THR A 3 19.91 14.03 3.04
CA THR A 3 19.50 13.11 4.12
C THR A 3 18.31 12.21 3.74
N LYS A 4 17.36 12.72 2.96
CA LYS A 4 16.21 11.92 2.51
C LYS A 4 16.68 10.82 1.56
N LEU A 5 17.53 11.17 0.59
CA LEU A 5 18.13 10.21 -0.34
C LEU A 5 18.95 9.13 0.39
N ILE A 6 19.76 9.52 1.38
CA ILE A 6 20.52 8.56 2.20
C ILE A 6 19.58 7.59 2.93
N ASN A 7 18.46 8.09 3.47
CA ASN A 7 17.50 7.23 4.14
C ASN A 7 16.84 6.23 3.16
N GLU A 8 16.48 6.65 1.95
CA GLU A 8 15.93 5.73 0.93
C GLU A 8 16.96 4.64 0.54
N LEU A 9 18.24 5.01 0.38
CA LEU A 9 19.32 4.06 0.13
C LEU A 9 19.54 3.11 1.33
N GLY A 10 19.42 3.63 2.56
CA GLY A 10 19.51 2.83 3.78
C GLY A 10 18.39 1.80 3.89
N TRP A 11 17.17 2.16 3.50
CA TRP A 11 16.06 1.20 3.41
C TRP A 11 16.35 0.08 2.43
N ARG A 12 16.84 0.42 1.23
CA ARG A 12 17.23 -0.58 0.22
C ARG A 12 18.30 -1.54 0.78
N ASP A 13 19.36 -1.03 1.41
CA ASP A 13 20.41 -1.88 2.00
C ASP A 13 19.85 -2.80 3.10
N TYR A 14 18.99 -2.25 3.97
CA TYR A 14 18.31 -3.04 5.01
C TYR A 14 17.46 -4.18 4.41
N TRP A 15 16.66 -3.89 3.39
CA TRP A 15 15.83 -4.90 2.73
C TRP A 15 16.65 -5.99 2.06
N GLN A 16 17.75 -5.63 1.38
CA GLN A 16 18.65 -6.60 0.78
C GLN A 16 19.26 -7.55 1.81
N ARG A 17 19.75 -7.03 2.95
CA ARG A 17 20.27 -7.86 4.04
C ARG A 17 19.22 -8.79 4.62
N LEU A 18 17.99 -8.32 4.75
CA LEU A 18 16.88 -9.15 5.22
C LEU A 18 16.55 -10.24 4.21
N TYR A 19 16.53 -9.92 2.91
CA TYR A 19 16.27 -10.88 1.85
C TYR A 19 17.32 -11.99 1.80
N VAL A 20 18.61 -11.68 1.96
CA VAL A 20 19.68 -12.68 2.07
C VAL A 20 19.43 -13.67 3.21
N LYS A 21 18.88 -13.20 4.35
CA LYS A 21 18.56 -14.06 5.50
C LYS A 21 17.28 -14.87 5.31
N LEU A 22 16.25 -14.28 4.71
CA LEU A 22 14.95 -14.91 4.54
C LEU A 22 14.90 -15.86 3.34
N GLY A 23 15.63 -15.56 2.26
CA GLY A 23 15.51 -16.24 0.98
C GLY A 23 14.05 -16.26 0.52
N ASN A 24 13.55 -17.45 0.15
CA ASN A 24 12.16 -17.63 -0.30
C ASN A 24 11.12 -17.33 0.78
N LYS A 25 11.49 -17.27 2.07
CA LYS A 25 10.56 -16.89 3.14
C LYS A 25 10.11 -15.43 3.06
N ILE A 26 10.73 -14.60 2.21
CA ILE A 26 10.24 -13.24 1.95
C ILE A 26 8.86 -13.22 1.29
N TRP A 27 8.41 -14.35 0.73
CA TRP A 27 7.06 -14.53 0.17
C TRP A 27 6.03 -15.02 1.20
N GLN A 28 6.47 -15.29 2.43
CA GLN A 28 5.63 -15.70 3.54
C GLN A 28 5.37 -14.49 4.44
N ASP A 29 4.24 -14.51 5.15
CA ASP A 29 3.93 -13.50 6.15
C ASP A 29 4.99 -13.57 7.27
N GLN A 30 5.69 -12.47 7.54
CA GLN A 30 6.64 -12.45 8.66
C GLN A 30 5.94 -12.44 10.02
N GLU A 31 4.73 -11.90 10.05
CA GLU A 31 3.85 -11.83 11.20
C GLU A 31 2.39 -11.93 10.73
N GLU A 32 1.47 -12.28 11.63
CA GLU A 32 0.03 -12.27 11.34
C GLU A 32 -0.47 -10.86 10.96
N TYR A 33 -1.55 -10.82 10.18
CA TYR A 33 -2.23 -9.56 9.84
C TYR A 33 -2.82 -8.92 11.10
N LYS A 34 -2.61 -7.62 11.29
CA LYS A 34 -3.20 -6.86 12.40
C LYS A 34 -4.59 -6.32 12.04
N THR A 35 -5.15 -6.71 10.90
CA THR A 35 -6.42 -6.20 10.37
C THR A 35 -7.66 -6.75 11.08
N GLY A 36 -7.48 -7.71 12.00
CA GLY A 36 -8.57 -8.46 12.64
C GLY A 36 -9.10 -9.61 11.77
N TYR A 37 -8.38 -9.97 10.70
CA TYR A 37 -8.73 -11.05 9.79
C TYR A 37 -7.57 -12.00 9.60
N ASN A 38 -7.91 -13.27 9.38
CA ASN A 38 -6.94 -14.32 9.10
C ASN A 38 -6.53 -14.31 7.63
N GLN A 39 -5.34 -14.81 7.31
CA GLN A 39 -4.84 -14.92 5.93
C GLN A 39 -5.82 -15.65 5.01
N SER A 40 -6.54 -16.65 5.52
CA SER A 40 -7.55 -17.42 4.76
C SER A 40 -8.78 -16.60 4.35
N GLU A 41 -9.01 -15.44 4.96
CA GLU A 41 -10.09 -14.51 4.58
C GLU A 41 -9.68 -13.59 3.42
N TYR A 42 -8.44 -13.71 2.94
CA TYR A 42 -7.93 -12.99 1.78
C TYR A 42 -7.81 -13.94 0.58
N ALA A 43 -8.35 -13.53 -0.57
CA ALA A 43 -8.26 -14.32 -1.78
C ALA A 43 -6.81 -14.34 -2.31
N PRO A 44 -6.30 -15.49 -2.78
CA PRO A 44 -4.90 -15.65 -3.16
C PRO A 44 -4.56 -15.11 -4.56
N GLU A 45 -5.57 -14.82 -5.38
CA GLU A 45 -5.40 -14.40 -6.77
C GLU A 45 -5.80 -12.93 -6.97
N LEU A 46 -5.04 -12.24 -7.81
CA LEU A 46 -5.33 -10.85 -8.15
C LEU A 46 -6.50 -10.81 -9.16
N PRO A 47 -7.59 -10.10 -8.84
CA PRO A 47 -8.73 -9.97 -9.75
C PRO A 47 -8.36 -9.33 -11.10
N GLU A 48 -9.01 -9.80 -12.16
CA GLU A 48 -8.68 -9.41 -13.52
C GLU A 48 -9.03 -7.95 -13.83
N ASP A 49 -10.06 -7.40 -13.19
CA ASP A 49 -10.44 -5.99 -13.34
C ASP A 49 -9.33 -5.04 -12.86
N ILE A 50 -8.56 -5.44 -11.84
CA ILE A 50 -7.39 -4.68 -11.38
C ILE A 50 -6.28 -4.74 -12.42
N LYS A 51 -6.00 -5.93 -12.97
CA LYS A 51 -4.96 -6.10 -14.00
C LYS A 51 -5.31 -5.37 -15.29
N GLN A 52 -6.59 -5.28 -15.63
CA GLN A 52 -7.07 -4.70 -16.89
C GLN A 52 -7.47 -3.23 -16.77
N ALA A 53 -7.38 -2.62 -15.58
CA ALA A 53 -7.78 -1.24 -15.31
C ALA A 53 -9.29 -0.99 -15.58
N THR A 54 -10.14 -1.91 -15.14
CA THR A 54 -11.60 -1.86 -15.30
C THR A 54 -12.35 -1.92 -13.96
N THR A 55 -11.71 -1.47 -12.87
CA THR A 55 -12.28 -1.47 -11.52
C THR A 55 -13.37 -0.41 -11.33
N GLY A 56 -13.41 0.59 -12.21
CA GLY A 56 -14.31 1.74 -12.14
C GLY A 56 -13.85 2.83 -11.17
N ARG A 57 -12.67 2.68 -10.54
CA ARG A 57 -12.04 3.70 -9.69
C ARG A 57 -10.95 4.37 -10.51
N VAL A 58 -11.20 5.60 -10.96
CA VAL A 58 -10.32 6.37 -11.87
C VAL A 58 -8.85 6.32 -11.47
N CYS A 59 -8.52 6.54 -10.19
CA CYS A 59 -7.14 6.49 -9.70
C CYS A 59 -6.52 5.09 -9.80
N ILE A 60 -7.23 4.05 -9.36
CA ILE A 60 -6.76 2.67 -9.39
C ILE A 60 -6.54 2.20 -10.83
N ASP A 61 -7.51 2.49 -11.70
CA ASP A 61 -7.43 2.13 -13.13
C ASP A 61 -6.25 2.87 -13.79
N SER A 62 -6.05 4.14 -13.47
CA SER A 62 -4.90 4.92 -13.95
C SER A 62 -3.56 4.36 -13.45
N PHE A 63 -3.44 3.98 -12.18
CA PHE A 63 -2.22 3.36 -11.65
C PHE A 63 -1.93 2.00 -12.29
N SER A 64 -2.97 1.20 -12.54
CA SER A 64 -2.81 -0.08 -13.23
C SER A 64 -2.34 0.11 -14.67
N GLN A 65 -2.92 1.08 -15.37
CA GLN A 65 -2.50 1.42 -16.73
C GLN A 65 -1.06 1.96 -16.77
N GLU A 66 -0.72 2.94 -15.93
CA GLU A 66 0.63 3.52 -15.85
C GLU A 66 1.69 2.45 -15.56
N LEU A 67 1.43 1.55 -14.60
CA LEU A 67 2.32 0.45 -14.29
C LEU A 67 2.58 -0.45 -15.50
N ARG A 68 1.51 -0.84 -16.22
CA ARG A 68 1.64 -1.76 -17.37
C ARG A 68 2.28 -1.12 -18.59
N GLU A 69 1.99 0.15 -18.84
CA GLU A 69 2.46 0.86 -20.04
C GLU A 69 3.87 1.40 -19.89
N THR A 70 4.23 1.87 -18.68
CA THR A 70 5.51 2.55 -18.44
C THR A 70 6.50 1.71 -17.64
N GLY A 71 6.01 0.70 -16.91
CA GLY A 71 6.80 -0.09 -15.97
C GLY A 71 7.26 0.70 -14.74
N TYR A 72 6.62 1.83 -14.44
CA TYR A 72 6.90 2.68 -13.30
C TYR A 72 5.61 3.09 -12.58
N LEU A 73 5.72 3.28 -11.27
CA LEU A 73 4.74 3.99 -10.46
C LEU A 73 5.46 4.82 -9.40
N HIS A 74 4.97 6.03 -9.15
CA HIS A 74 5.43 6.81 -8.01
C HIS A 74 5.12 6.08 -6.68
N ASN A 75 6.00 6.23 -5.67
CA ASN A 75 5.89 5.46 -4.42
C ASN A 75 4.53 5.61 -3.71
N HIS A 76 3.93 6.81 -3.69
CA HIS A 76 2.58 6.98 -3.12
C HIS A 76 1.53 6.15 -3.88
N ALA A 77 1.59 6.12 -5.21
CA ALA A 77 0.68 5.32 -6.02
C ALA A 77 0.86 3.82 -5.74
N ARG A 78 2.12 3.35 -5.55
CA ARG A 78 2.39 1.97 -5.13
C ARG A 78 1.71 1.64 -3.80
N MET A 79 1.86 2.52 -2.80
CA MET A 79 1.25 2.34 -1.48
C MET A 79 -0.29 2.34 -1.55
N TRP A 80 -0.90 3.25 -2.31
CA TRP A 80 -2.35 3.31 -2.47
C TRP A 80 -2.90 2.10 -3.23
N MET A 81 -2.24 1.69 -4.31
CA MET A 81 -2.60 0.50 -5.07
C MET A 81 -2.51 -0.77 -4.22
N ALA A 82 -1.44 -0.92 -3.45
CA ALA A 82 -1.27 -2.02 -2.52
C ALA A 82 -2.36 -2.03 -1.44
N ALA A 83 -2.66 -0.87 -0.84
CA ALA A 83 -3.69 -0.75 0.17
C ALA A 83 -5.08 -1.10 -0.38
N TYR A 84 -5.41 -0.65 -1.59
CA TYR A 84 -6.66 -1.02 -2.28
C TYR A 84 -6.77 -2.52 -2.50
N ILE A 85 -5.73 -3.15 -3.06
CA ILE A 85 -5.69 -4.59 -3.32
C ILE A 85 -5.85 -5.39 -2.02
N ILE A 86 -5.13 -5.02 -0.96
CA ILE A 86 -5.17 -5.78 0.29
C ILE A 86 -6.48 -5.52 1.04
N HIS A 87 -6.81 -4.26 1.32
CA HIS A 87 -7.81 -3.92 2.32
C HIS A 87 -9.22 -3.77 1.76
N TRP A 88 -9.38 -3.14 0.59
CA TRP A 88 -10.70 -3.00 -0.05
C TRP A 88 -11.07 -4.26 -0.83
N ARG A 89 -10.10 -4.88 -1.50
CA ARG A 89 -10.34 -6.05 -2.35
C ARG A 89 -10.10 -7.38 -1.65
N ARG A 90 -9.53 -7.36 -0.43
CA ARG A 90 -9.34 -8.54 0.42
C ARG A 90 -8.50 -9.60 -0.30
N ILE A 91 -7.41 -9.14 -0.91
CA ILE A 91 -6.48 -9.99 -1.66
C ILE A 91 -5.18 -10.13 -0.87
N GLN A 92 -4.60 -11.33 -0.88
CA GLN A 92 -3.30 -11.59 -0.28
C GLN A 92 -2.24 -10.69 -0.91
N TRP A 93 -1.39 -10.07 -0.10
CA TRP A 93 -0.39 -9.12 -0.57
C TRP A 93 0.56 -9.75 -1.60
N GLN A 94 0.78 -11.07 -1.52
CA GLN A 94 1.61 -11.84 -2.43
C GLN A 94 1.12 -11.74 -3.89
N ALA A 95 -0.19 -11.71 -4.11
CA ALA A 95 -0.75 -11.66 -5.46
C ALA A 95 -0.44 -10.32 -6.14
N GLY A 96 -0.62 -9.21 -5.41
CA GLY A 96 -0.26 -7.88 -5.87
C GLY A 96 1.25 -7.70 -6.01
N ALA A 97 2.04 -8.23 -5.07
CA ALA A 97 3.50 -8.16 -5.10
C ALA A 97 4.09 -8.88 -6.33
N LYS A 98 3.56 -10.06 -6.70
CA LYS A 98 3.96 -10.77 -7.93
C LYS A 98 3.65 -9.94 -9.16
N TRP A 99 2.42 -9.45 -9.27
CA TRP A 99 1.99 -8.63 -10.39
C TRP A 99 2.83 -7.34 -10.53
N PHE A 100 3.22 -6.72 -9.42
CA PHE A 100 4.14 -5.58 -9.44
C PHE A 100 5.52 -5.95 -10.00
N LEU A 101 6.10 -7.07 -9.57
CA LEU A 101 7.41 -7.51 -10.09
C LEU A 101 7.38 -7.91 -11.57
N GLU A 102 6.22 -8.31 -12.11
CA GLU A 102 6.06 -8.59 -13.54
C GLU A 102 6.16 -7.33 -14.41
N HIS A 103 5.84 -6.15 -13.86
CA HIS A 103 5.72 -4.90 -14.64
C HIS A 103 6.76 -3.84 -14.25
N LEU A 104 7.20 -3.79 -12.98
CA LEU A 104 8.14 -2.77 -12.52
C LEU A 104 9.53 -2.97 -13.12
N LEU A 105 10.01 -1.97 -13.85
CA LEU A 105 11.38 -1.93 -14.35
C LEU A 105 12.42 -1.78 -13.22
N ASP A 106 12.01 -1.18 -12.10
CA ASP A 106 12.82 -1.07 -10.88
C ASP A 106 12.47 -2.15 -9.84
N GLY A 107 11.77 -3.20 -10.26
CA GLY A 107 11.30 -4.27 -9.40
C GLY A 107 12.43 -5.02 -8.70
N ASP A 108 12.57 -4.80 -7.40
CA ASP A 108 13.46 -5.54 -6.52
C ASP A 108 12.63 -6.39 -5.54
N PRO A 109 12.75 -7.73 -5.52
CA PRO A 109 11.96 -8.59 -4.65
C PRO A 109 12.05 -8.21 -3.17
N ALA A 110 13.22 -7.75 -2.71
CA ALA A 110 13.41 -7.36 -1.32
C ALA A 110 12.56 -6.12 -0.98
N SER A 111 12.79 -5.03 -1.70
CA SER A 111 12.09 -3.76 -1.46
C SER A 111 10.60 -3.87 -1.75
N ASN A 112 10.21 -4.60 -2.80
CA ASN A 112 8.82 -4.83 -3.16
C ASN A 112 8.09 -5.59 -2.05
N ASN A 113 8.53 -6.80 -1.71
CA ASN A 113 7.79 -7.66 -0.79
C ASN A 113 7.71 -7.05 0.61
N MET A 114 8.79 -6.42 1.10
CA MET A 114 8.75 -5.79 2.42
C MET A 114 7.84 -4.57 2.45
N SER A 115 7.73 -3.81 1.36
CA SER A 115 6.76 -2.71 1.24
C SER A 115 5.32 -3.21 1.24
N TRP A 116 5.04 -4.31 0.51
CA TRP A 116 3.72 -4.95 0.51
C TRP A 116 3.34 -5.49 1.90
N GLN A 117 4.27 -6.14 2.59
CA GLN A 117 4.06 -6.62 3.96
C GLN A 117 3.86 -5.49 4.97
N TRP A 118 4.56 -4.37 4.79
CA TRP A 118 4.35 -3.17 5.60
C TRP A 118 2.92 -2.63 5.42
N VAL A 119 2.41 -2.57 4.18
CA VAL A 119 1.03 -2.15 3.89
C VAL A 119 0.01 -3.14 4.47
N ALA A 120 0.29 -4.44 4.32
CA ALA A 120 -0.56 -5.53 4.80
C ALA A 120 -0.56 -5.67 6.33
N SER A 121 0.38 -5.01 7.02
CA SER A 121 0.70 -5.17 8.44
C SER A 121 1.36 -6.49 8.85
N THR A 122 1.74 -7.34 7.91
CA THR A 122 2.53 -8.55 8.18
C THR A 122 4.01 -8.25 8.45
N PHE A 123 4.42 -6.98 8.34
CA PHE A 123 5.71 -6.44 8.80
C PHE A 123 5.55 -4.99 9.33
N SER A 124 4.50 -4.73 10.10
CA SER A 124 4.21 -3.41 10.70
C SER A 124 3.28 -3.57 11.90
N HIS A 125 3.22 -2.56 12.77
CA HIS A 125 2.31 -2.54 13.92
C HIS A 125 0.84 -2.28 13.56
N LYS A 126 0.58 -1.71 12.37
CA LYS A 126 -0.77 -1.42 11.88
C LYS A 126 -0.83 -1.45 10.35
N PRO A 127 -1.99 -1.75 9.74
CA PRO A 127 -2.16 -1.67 8.30
C PRO A 127 -2.04 -0.24 7.81
N TYR A 128 -1.46 -0.08 6.63
CA TYR A 128 -1.52 1.19 5.92
C TYR A 128 -2.75 1.22 5.02
N TYR A 129 -3.48 2.32 5.07
CA TYR A 129 -4.58 2.63 4.18
C TYR A 129 -4.60 4.16 3.98
N PHE A 130 -5.44 4.63 3.07
CA PHE A 130 -5.54 6.03 2.69
C PHE A 130 -7.01 6.44 2.54
N ASN A 131 -7.27 7.75 2.55
CA ASN A 131 -8.57 8.32 2.23
C ASN A 131 -8.49 9.21 0.98
N ARG A 132 -9.65 9.62 0.46
CA ARG A 132 -9.77 10.46 -0.73
C ARG A 132 -9.00 11.77 -0.58
N GLU A 133 -9.10 12.42 0.58
CA GLU A 133 -8.40 13.69 0.86
C GLU A 133 -6.88 13.54 0.73
N ASN A 134 -6.30 12.45 1.26
CA ASN A 134 -4.88 12.17 1.11
C ASN A 134 -4.49 12.01 -0.36
N LEU A 135 -5.26 11.21 -1.11
CA LEU A 135 -5.01 10.99 -2.53
C LEU A 135 -5.10 12.30 -3.30
N GLU A 136 -6.14 13.11 -3.09
CA GLU A 136 -6.30 14.42 -3.73
C GLU A 136 -5.17 15.37 -3.41
N ARG A 137 -4.74 15.45 -2.15
CA ARG A 137 -3.65 16.31 -1.73
C ARG A 137 -2.34 16.00 -2.46
N TYR A 138 -2.02 14.73 -2.66
CA TYR A 138 -0.76 14.31 -3.26
C TYR A 138 -0.81 14.11 -4.78
N THR A 139 -2.00 14.16 -5.38
CA THR A 139 -2.21 14.08 -6.83
C THR A 139 -2.78 15.39 -7.39
N GLU A 140 -2.88 16.42 -6.55
CA GLU A 140 -3.57 17.67 -6.85
C GLU A 140 -5.01 17.43 -7.37
N GLY A 141 -5.66 16.34 -6.95
CA GLY A 141 -7.03 16.00 -7.32
C GLY A 141 -7.23 15.57 -8.78
N VAL A 142 -6.16 15.28 -9.53
CA VAL A 142 -6.21 14.87 -10.94
C VAL A 142 -7.20 13.72 -11.16
N TYR A 143 -7.27 12.76 -10.23
CA TYR A 143 -8.17 11.61 -10.35
C TYR A 143 -9.59 11.84 -9.81
N CYS A 144 -9.75 12.67 -8.77
CA CYS A 144 -10.99 12.71 -8.01
C CYS A 144 -11.95 13.83 -8.45
N ARG A 145 -11.44 14.95 -8.98
CA ARG A 145 -12.28 16.12 -9.34
C ARG A 145 -13.37 15.81 -10.37
N GLN A 146 -13.13 14.85 -11.25
CA GLN A 146 -14.04 14.43 -12.32
C GLN A 146 -14.49 12.97 -12.14
N CYS A 147 -14.23 12.36 -10.99
CA CYS A 147 -14.58 10.97 -10.76
C CYS A 147 -16.10 10.83 -10.62
N PRO A 148 -16.75 9.93 -11.36
CA PRO A 148 -18.20 9.70 -11.23
C PRO A 148 -18.61 9.15 -9.86
N LEU A 149 -17.66 8.66 -9.07
CA LEU A 149 -17.88 8.18 -7.70
C LEU A 149 -17.74 9.28 -6.63
N TYR A 150 -17.55 10.55 -7.00
CA TYR A 150 -17.45 11.63 -6.03
C TYR A 150 -18.70 11.69 -5.12
N GLY A 151 -18.53 11.67 -3.80
CA GLY A 151 -19.61 11.61 -2.81
C GLY A 151 -20.05 10.20 -2.43
N HIS A 152 -19.66 9.19 -3.21
CA HIS A 152 -20.00 7.78 -3.01
C HIS A 152 -18.76 6.87 -3.13
N CYS A 153 -17.55 7.44 -2.99
CA CYS A 153 -16.30 6.73 -3.21
C CYS A 153 -15.96 5.84 -2.01
N ASP A 154 -15.42 4.65 -2.26
CA ASP A 154 -14.98 3.74 -1.18
C ASP A 154 -13.86 4.34 -0.30
N PHE A 155 -13.16 5.36 -0.80
CA PHE A 155 -12.07 6.06 -0.11
C PHE A 155 -12.57 7.31 0.66
N GLU A 156 -13.85 7.63 0.56
CA GLU A 156 -14.45 8.80 1.20
C GLU A 156 -14.55 8.62 2.72
N GLY A 157 -14.31 9.68 3.48
CA GLY A 157 -14.40 9.68 4.94
C GLY A 157 -13.07 9.95 5.66
N SER A 158 -13.17 10.10 6.97
CA SER A 158 -12.04 10.19 7.89
C SER A 158 -11.28 8.85 8.00
N TYR A 159 -10.06 8.89 8.55
CA TYR A 159 -9.29 7.66 8.80
C TYR A 159 -9.99 6.76 9.81
N GLU A 160 -10.69 7.33 10.78
CA GLU A 160 -11.45 6.61 11.80
C GLU A 160 -12.65 5.87 11.19
N GLU A 161 -13.41 6.53 10.29
CA GLU A 161 -14.55 5.90 9.60
C GLU A 161 -14.10 4.81 8.62
N LEU A 162 -12.95 4.99 7.96
CA LEU A 162 -12.36 3.95 7.11
C LEU A 162 -11.81 2.79 7.93
N GLU A 163 -11.16 3.05 9.07
CA GLU A 163 -10.66 2.00 9.98
C GLU A 163 -11.82 1.12 10.45
N ALA A 164 -12.91 1.73 10.91
CA ALA A 164 -14.09 1.00 11.38
C ALA A 164 -14.75 0.15 10.28
N ARG A 165 -14.75 0.63 9.02
CA ARG A 165 -15.31 -0.11 7.88
C ARG A 165 -14.40 -1.23 7.39
N LEU A 166 -13.11 -0.96 7.25
CA LEU A 166 -12.15 -1.91 6.69
C LEU A 166 -11.79 -2.99 7.72
N PHE A 167 -11.66 -2.61 8.99
CA PHE A 167 -11.11 -3.43 10.06
C PHE A 167 -12.03 -3.45 11.31
N PRO A 168 -13.30 -3.85 11.18
CA PRO A 168 -14.26 -3.88 12.29
C PRO A 168 -13.84 -4.79 13.46
N LYS A 169 -12.95 -5.77 13.20
CA LYS A 169 -12.38 -6.69 14.20
C LYS A 169 -10.96 -6.30 14.63
N GLY A 170 -10.42 -5.20 14.10
CA GLY A 170 -9.04 -4.79 14.33
C GLY A 170 -8.88 -4.09 15.68
N GLU A 171 -7.97 -4.56 16.51
CA GLU A 171 -7.62 -3.93 17.79
C GLU A 171 -6.33 -3.11 17.65
N PHE A 172 -6.43 -1.92 17.07
CA PHE A 172 -5.29 -1.01 16.95
C PHE A 172 -5.12 -0.21 18.24
N SER A 173 -4.36 -0.74 19.21
CA SER A 173 -4.13 -0.02 20.46
C SER A 173 -3.53 1.37 20.19
N LYS A 174 -4.19 2.44 20.67
CA LYS A 174 -3.59 3.79 20.76
C LYS A 174 -2.52 3.79 21.86
N LYS A 175 -1.42 3.05 21.70
CA LYS A 175 -0.28 3.21 22.60
C LYS A 175 0.25 4.64 22.43
N PRO A 176 0.38 5.47 23.48
CA PRO A 176 0.75 6.88 23.37
C PRO A 176 2.18 7.16 22.86
N ASN A 177 2.90 6.17 22.35
CA ASN A 177 4.33 6.28 22.07
C ASN A 177 4.83 5.46 20.87
N SER A 178 4.03 5.30 19.81
CA SER A 178 4.61 5.03 18.50
C SER A 178 4.89 6.37 17.83
N GLN A 179 6.15 6.84 17.88
CA GLN A 179 6.60 7.92 17.00
C GLN A 179 6.54 7.40 15.55
N SER A 180 5.36 7.43 14.95
CA SER A 180 5.19 7.39 13.50
C SER A 180 5.67 8.73 12.96
N TRP A 181 6.65 8.67 12.05
CA TRP A 181 7.41 9.77 11.48
C TRP A 181 6.58 10.82 10.72
N GLN A 182 5.72 11.55 11.44
CA GLN A 182 5.08 12.78 10.98
C GLN A 182 5.11 13.82 12.10
N LYS A 183 6.27 14.46 12.31
CA LYS A 183 6.34 15.86 12.74
C LYS A 183 7.48 16.55 12.00
N GLY A 184 7.13 17.24 10.91
CA GLY A 184 8.02 18.22 10.30
C GLY A 184 8.29 19.36 11.29
N LYS A 185 9.52 19.86 11.31
CA LYS A 185 9.79 21.22 11.80
C LYS A 185 10.03 22.11 10.59
N LYS A 186 8.97 22.84 10.19
CA LYS A 186 9.15 24.16 9.56
C LYS A 186 9.92 25.01 10.58
N ARG A 187 11.18 25.32 10.30
CA ARG A 187 11.88 26.41 10.99
C ARG A 187 11.50 27.70 10.28
N ARG A 188 10.91 28.62 11.06
CA ARG A 188 11.01 30.06 10.82
C ARG A 188 12.46 30.49 11.04
#